data_AF-A0A436DEQ1-F1
#
_entry.id   AF-A0A436DEQ1-F1
#
_cell.length_a   1.000
_cell.length_b   1.000
_cell.length_c   1.000
_cell.angle_alpha   90.00
_cell.angle_beta   90.00
_cell.angle_gamma   90.00
#
_symmetry.space_group_name_H-M   'P 1'
#
loop_
_entity.id
_entity.type
_entity.pdbx_description
1 polymer ?
#
loop_
_entity_poly.entity_id
_entity_poly.type
_entity_poly.pdbx_seq_one_letter_code
_entity_poly.pdbx_strand_id
1 'polypeptide(L)'
;MAERLVFLTGHLAKARLERLLTGLGRTEFAWEIVDVGVKVAALMSEDIVKRRLTLTGDVDRVILPGRYRGNIEHLSEHFGVPFVRGPDEIADLPAFLGRVGKPPDLTRHDMRIFAEIVDAPMLSVEALMARASMLAATGADVIDLGCLPETPFPLLAEAVRALKAQGFVVSVDSASADELSIGAHAGADYLLSLDENTLPLIFDHRATAVLIPSIPGDLDSLGRAITAAQKAGVAFIADPVLDPIHFGFAVSLGRFIEARRRWPDVELLMGTGNLTELTDADSSGVTAVLAGLCSELRIRNVLAVHVSPHTVRTIEEHDIARRVMLAACTDGALPRGYHPGLLQVHDRKPFTASTDDIEALAAQVRDANFRIAVAEDGIHVFNSKGHAVATDAFELFAGLDVNADGAHAFYLGAELMKAEIAWRLGKRYVQDEPLAWGVAAPAPETDRTRLAEPGKTLRARKEH
;
A
#
# COMPACT_ATOMS: atom_id res chain seq x y z
N MET A 1 29.93 -18.64 26.07
CA MET A 1 30.30 -17.68 25.01
C MET A 1 29.03 -17.27 24.30
N ALA A 2 28.91 -16.02 23.86
CA ALA A 2 27.76 -15.61 23.07
C ALA A 2 27.83 -16.31 21.71
N GLU A 3 26.74 -16.93 21.27
CA GLU A 3 26.66 -17.62 19.97
C GLU A 3 27.04 -16.64 18.84
N ARG A 4 27.82 -17.07 17.84
CA ARG A 4 28.18 -16.25 16.67
C ARG A 4 27.43 -16.72 15.43
N LEU A 5 26.53 -15.86 14.95
CA LEU A 5 25.70 -16.09 13.76
C LEU A 5 26.25 -15.35 12.55
N VAL A 6 26.42 -16.04 11.42
CA VAL A 6 26.76 -15.39 10.14
C VAL A 6 25.53 -15.38 9.25
N PHE A 7 25.07 -14.20 8.83
CA PHE A 7 23.93 -14.07 7.93
C PHE A 7 24.40 -13.87 6.49
N LEU A 8 24.01 -14.77 5.60
CA LEU A 8 24.29 -14.68 4.17
C LEU A 8 23.20 -13.87 3.47
N THR A 9 23.60 -12.97 2.59
CA THR A 9 22.65 -12.16 1.83
C THR A 9 23.17 -11.77 0.44
N GLY A 10 22.28 -11.24 -0.39
CA GLY A 10 22.64 -10.55 -1.63
C GLY A 10 22.71 -9.03 -1.43
N HIS A 11 23.23 -8.34 -2.43
CA HIS A 11 23.54 -6.91 -2.37
C HIS A 11 22.36 -6.03 -1.96
N LEU A 12 21.17 -6.26 -2.56
CA LEU A 12 19.98 -5.44 -2.29
C LEU A 12 19.44 -5.59 -0.86
N ALA A 13 19.77 -6.68 -0.17
CA ALA A 13 19.22 -7.00 1.14
C ALA A 13 20.18 -6.68 2.30
N LYS A 14 21.45 -6.35 2.00
CA LYS A 14 22.51 -6.09 2.99
C LYS A 14 22.16 -4.94 3.94
N ALA A 15 21.88 -3.76 3.41
CA ALA A 15 21.62 -2.56 4.23
C ALA A 15 20.41 -2.74 5.16
N ARG A 16 19.36 -3.44 4.68
CA ARG A 16 18.18 -3.76 5.49
C ARG A 16 18.50 -4.73 6.61
N LEU A 17 19.28 -5.77 6.31
CA LEU A 17 19.69 -6.76 7.31
C LEU A 17 20.57 -6.13 8.39
N GLU A 18 21.52 -5.27 8.00
CA GLU A 18 22.37 -4.49 8.91
C GLU A 18 21.52 -3.61 9.85
N ARG A 19 20.58 -2.84 9.30
CA ARG A 19 19.67 -2.00 10.12
C ARG A 19 18.80 -2.83 11.04
N LEU A 20 18.25 -3.95 10.58
CA LEU A 20 17.42 -4.81 11.42
C LEU A 20 18.22 -5.41 12.57
N LEU A 21 19.37 -6.03 12.29
CA LEU A 21 20.21 -6.65 13.32
C LEU A 21 20.77 -5.61 14.31
N THR A 22 21.11 -4.40 13.84
CA THR A 22 21.48 -3.28 14.71
C THR A 22 20.29 -2.83 15.56
N GLY A 23 19.09 -2.77 14.97
CA GLY A 23 17.84 -2.41 15.64
C GLY A 23 17.36 -3.41 16.69
N LEU A 24 17.90 -4.64 16.70
CA LEU A 24 17.67 -5.60 17.78
C LEU A 24 18.32 -5.16 19.10
N GLY A 25 19.26 -4.20 19.08
CA GLY A 25 19.96 -3.73 20.28
C GLY A 25 20.88 -4.82 20.86
N ARG A 26 20.91 -4.96 22.18
CA ARG A 26 21.72 -6.00 22.83
C ARG A 26 21.13 -7.39 22.52
N THR A 27 21.92 -8.22 21.86
CA THR A 27 21.62 -9.61 21.53
C THR A 27 22.42 -10.56 22.42
N GLU A 28 21.88 -11.76 22.65
CA GLU A 28 22.60 -12.84 23.35
C GLU A 28 23.63 -13.54 22.45
N PHE A 29 23.58 -13.22 21.15
CA PHE A 29 24.49 -13.69 20.10
C PHE A 29 25.26 -12.52 19.48
N ALA A 30 26.49 -12.78 19.02
CA ALA A 30 27.21 -11.94 18.09
C ALA A 30 26.77 -12.24 16.65
N TRP A 31 26.85 -11.26 15.77
CA TRP A 31 26.45 -11.45 14.38
C TRP A 31 27.39 -10.77 13.39
N GLU A 32 27.46 -11.34 12.18
CA GLU A 32 28.18 -10.82 11.03
C GLU A 32 27.32 -11.00 9.77
N ILE A 33 27.42 -10.08 8.81
CA ILE A 33 26.70 -10.15 7.54
C ILE A 33 27.69 -10.32 6.40
N VAL A 34 27.46 -11.32 5.55
CA VAL A 34 28.27 -11.59 4.36
C VAL A 34 27.43 -11.44 3.10
N ASP A 35 27.80 -10.48 2.24
CA ASP A 35 27.26 -10.34 0.88
C ASP A 35 28.02 -11.26 -0.07
N VAL A 36 27.34 -12.24 -0.66
CA VAL A 36 27.96 -13.18 -1.61
C VAL A 36 28.04 -12.64 -3.05
N GLY A 37 27.69 -11.37 -3.26
CA GLY A 37 27.84 -10.66 -4.53
C GLY A 37 26.82 -11.08 -5.59
N VAL A 38 25.60 -11.42 -5.17
CA VAL A 38 24.43 -11.61 -6.04
C VAL A 38 23.43 -10.48 -5.82
N LYS A 39 22.65 -10.10 -6.85
CA LYS A 39 21.68 -8.98 -6.71
C LYS A 39 20.55 -9.30 -5.72
N VAL A 40 19.96 -10.49 -5.81
CA VAL A 40 18.88 -10.98 -4.91
C VAL A 40 19.18 -12.39 -4.41
N ALA A 41 18.69 -12.70 -3.20
CA ALA A 41 18.93 -13.98 -2.53
C ALA A 41 18.46 -15.22 -3.33
N ALA A 42 17.40 -15.10 -4.12
CA ALA A 42 16.88 -16.20 -4.95
C ALA A 42 17.84 -16.64 -6.07
N LEU A 43 18.85 -15.82 -6.42
CA LEU A 43 19.89 -16.14 -7.41
C LEU A 43 21.13 -16.80 -6.78
N MET A 44 21.14 -17.02 -5.46
CA MET A 44 22.22 -17.68 -4.76
C MET A 44 22.19 -19.19 -5.07
N SER A 45 23.31 -19.72 -5.57
CA SER A 45 23.51 -21.15 -5.77
C SER A 45 24.59 -21.68 -4.83
N GLU A 46 24.61 -23.01 -4.63
CA GLU A 46 25.59 -23.69 -3.79
C GLU A 46 27.03 -23.36 -4.23
N ASP A 47 27.32 -23.39 -5.54
CA ASP A 47 28.63 -23.06 -6.10
C ASP A 47 29.05 -21.61 -5.81
N ILE A 48 28.11 -20.67 -5.87
CA ILE A 48 28.38 -19.26 -5.57
C ILE A 48 28.77 -19.11 -4.09
N VAL A 49 28.03 -19.77 -3.20
CA VAL A 49 28.31 -19.75 -1.75
C VAL A 49 29.67 -20.37 -1.47
N LYS A 50 29.93 -21.59 -1.97
CA LYS A 50 31.22 -22.29 -1.80
C LYS A 50 32.42 -21.45 -2.27
N ARG A 51 32.27 -20.77 -3.41
CA ARG A 51 33.36 -19.97 -3.99
C ARG A 51 33.60 -18.64 -3.28
N ARG A 52 32.57 -18.01 -2.72
CA ARG A 52 32.63 -16.60 -2.26
C ARG A 52 32.50 -16.41 -0.76
N LEU A 53 31.97 -17.39 -0.03
CA LEU A 53 31.92 -17.34 1.43
C LEU A 53 33.27 -17.74 2.00
N THR A 54 33.84 -16.85 2.81
CA THR A 54 34.98 -17.18 3.67
C THR A 54 34.54 -16.94 5.12
N LEU A 55 34.52 -17.99 5.93
CA LEU A 55 34.21 -17.90 7.35
C LEU A 55 35.49 -17.59 8.12
N THR A 56 35.43 -16.63 9.05
CA THR A 56 36.59 -16.24 9.88
C THR A 56 36.26 -16.38 11.36
N GLY A 57 37.10 -17.13 12.08
CA GLY A 57 36.91 -17.44 13.49
C GLY A 57 35.86 -18.53 13.76
N ASP A 58 35.51 -18.70 15.03
CA ASP A 58 34.52 -19.70 15.47
C ASP A 58 33.11 -19.19 15.18
N VAL A 59 32.45 -19.78 14.18
CA VAL A 59 31.07 -19.50 13.78
C VAL A 59 30.20 -20.66 14.23
N ASP A 60 29.17 -20.38 15.04
CA ASP A 60 28.27 -21.41 15.55
C ASP A 60 27.26 -21.84 14.49
N ARG A 61 26.69 -20.89 13.73
CA ARG A 61 25.71 -21.17 12.65
C ARG A 61 25.74 -20.12 11.54
N VAL A 62 25.45 -20.57 10.32
CA VAL A 62 25.25 -19.70 9.16
C VAL A 62 23.77 -19.68 8.78
N ILE A 63 23.17 -18.49 8.74
CA ILE A 63 21.76 -18.30 8.38
C ILE A 63 21.69 -17.88 6.91
N LEU A 64 21.12 -18.75 6.09
CA LEU A 64 20.81 -18.51 4.69
C LEU A 64 19.49 -17.74 4.54
N PRO A 65 19.29 -16.98 3.45
CA PRO A 65 17.96 -16.46 3.12
C PRO A 65 16.95 -17.60 2.91
N GLY A 66 15.69 -17.42 3.30
CA GLY A 66 14.67 -18.48 3.18
C GLY A 66 14.45 -18.97 1.75
N ARG A 67 14.58 -18.06 0.77
CA ARG A 67 14.45 -18.35 -0.67
C ARG A 67 15.65 -19.11 -1.28
N TYR A 68 16.67 -19.44 -0.49
CA TYR A 68 17.78 -20.27 -0.97
C TYR A 68 17.30 -21.71 -1.26
N ARG A 69 17.50 -22.14 -2.50
CA ARG A 69 16.99 -23.45 -3.00
C ARG A 69 18.06 -24.55 -3.09
N GLY A 70 19.32 -24.26 -2.76
CA GLY A 70 20.38 -25.27 -2.80
C GLY A 70 20.34 -26.22 -1.62
N ASN A 71 21.20 -27.23 -1.64
CA ASN A 71 21.33 -28.24 -0.59
C ASN A 71 22.07 -27.62 0.63
N ILE A 72 21.44 -27.68 1.80
CA ILE A 72 21.92 -27.03 3.02
C ILE A 72 22.88 -27.96 3.77
N GLU A 73 22.61 -29.25 3.73
CA GLU A 73 23.41 -30.31 4.31
C GLU A 73 24.80 -30.33 3.67
N HIS A 74 24.88 -30.25 2.35
CA HIS A 74 26.15 -30.19 1.61
C HIS A 74 26.97 -28.93 1.94
N LEU A 75 26.33 -27.78 2.16
CA LEU A 75 27.02 -26.58 2.61
C LEU A 75 27.55 -26.77 4.04
N SER A 76 26.75 -27.37 4.91
CA SER A 76 27.12 -27.62 6.29
C SER A 76 28.33 -28.56 6.38
N GLU A 77 28.34 -29.63 5.58
CA GLU A 77 29.47 -30.57 5.47
C GLU A 77 30.72 -29.89 4.91
N HIS A 78 30.57 -29.07 3.85
CA HIS A 78 31.71 -28.41 3.20
C HIS A 78 32.42 -27.40 4.10
N PHE A 79 31.66 -26.61 4.87
CA PHE A 79 32.20 -25.58 5.74
C PHE A 79 32.43 -26.04 7.19
N GLY A 80 31.97 -27.24 7.56
CA GLY A 80 32.10 -27.78 8.91
C GLY A 80 31.29 -27.04 9.98
N VAL A 81 30.30 -26.24 9.58
CA VAL A 81 29.42 -25.47 10.47
C VAL A 81 27.96 -25.66 10.05
N PRO A 82 26.99 -25.66 10.98
CA PRO A 82 25.58 -25.78 10.62
C PRO A 82 25.08 -24.60 9.78
N PHE A 83 24.53 -24.89 8.61
CA PHE A 83 23.74 -23.93 7.83
C PHE A 83 22.26 -24.12 8.14
N VAL A 84 21.53 -23.02 8.31
CA VAL A 84 20.10 -23.01 8.60
C VAL A 84 19.40 -22.10 7.60
N ARG A 85 18.23 -22.53 7.13
CA ARG A 85 17.34 -21.68 6.32
C ARG A 85 16.65 -20.67 7.24
N GLY A 86 16.99 -19.39 7.09
CA GLY A 86 16.28 -18.28 7.69
C GLY A 86 14.90 -18.08 7.06
N PRO A 87 14.16 -17.04 7.49
CA PRO A 87 12.88 -16.73 6.88
C PRO A 87 13.04 -16.25 5.44
N ASP A 88 11.99 -16.40 4.64
CA ASP A 88 11.95 -15.89 3.27
C ASP A 88 12.17 -14.38 3.18
N GLU A 89 11.88 -13.68 4.27
CA GLU A 89 11.78 -12.23 4.33
C GLU A 89 12.49 -11.71 5.58
N ILE A 90 13.34 -10.71 5.41
CA ILE A 90 14.10 -10.10 6.51
C ILE A 90 13.16 -9.55 7.60
N ALA A 91 11.96 -9.08 7.25
CA ALA A 91 10.98 -8.61 8.22
C ALA A 91 10.55 -9.68 9.24
N ASP A 92 10.60 -10.96 8.86
CA ASP A 92 10.25 -12.09 9.72
C ASP A 92 11.47 -12.57 10.56
N LEU A 93 12.66 -12.01 10.32
CA LEU A 93 13.88 -12.39 11.03
C LEU A 93 13.82 -12.19 12.55
N PRO A 94 13.21 -11.12 13.10
CA PRO A 94 13.02 -11.00 14.54
C PRO A 94 12.25 -12.20 15.08
N ALA A 95 11.14 -12.58 14.46
CA ALA A 95 10.32 -13.72 14.90
C ALA A 95 11.10 -15.04 14.79
N PHE A 96 11.85 -15.23 13.71
CA PHE A 96 12.77 -16.37 13.55
C PHE A 96 13.83 -16.44 14.67
N LEU A 97 14.30 -15.28 15.14
CA LEU A 97 15.22 -15.14 16.26
C LEU A 97 14.51 -15.09 17.63
N GLY A 98 13.22 -15.44 17.69
CA GLY A 98 12.42 -15.48 18.93
C GLY A 98 12.01 -14.11 19.49
N ARG A 99 12.00 -13.06 18.65
CA ARG A 99 11.71 -11.68 19.04
C ARG A 99 10.48 -11.12 18.34
N VAL A 100 9.70 -10.31 19.06
CA VAL A 100 8.62 -9.52 18.46
C VAL A 100 9.24 -8.33 17.73
N GLY A 101 9.10 -8.27 16.40
CA GLY A 101 9.52 -7.12 15.61
C GLY A 101 8.69 -5.88 15.95
N LYS A 102 9.31 -4.68 15.90
CA LYS A 102 8.55 -3.43 16.03
C LYS A 102 7.72 -3.19 14.76
N PRO A 103 6.48 -2.70 14.86
CA PRO A 103 5.72 -2.31 13.69
C PRO A 103 6.44 -1.17 12.96
N PRO A 104 6.41 -1.14 11.62
CA PRO A 104 6.97 -0.05 10.83
C PRO A 104 6.31 1.29 11.17
N ASP A 105 7.09 2.37 11.23
CA ASP A 105 6.57 3.72 11.40
C ASP A 105 6.08 4.27 10.05
N LEU A 106 4.77 4.50 9.95
CA LEU A 106 4.08 5.02 8.77
C LEU A 106 3.44 6.38 9.02
N THR A 107 3.84 7.07 10.08
CA THR A 107 3.30 8.39 10.43
C THR A 107 3.72 9.49 9.45
N ARG A 108 4.83 9.28 8.73
CA ARG A 108 5.44 10.24 7.81
C ARG A 108 5.15 9.91 6.34
N HIS A 109 5.09 10.97 5.53
CA HIS A 109 5.08 10.91 4.06
C HIS A 109 5.78 12.18 3.51
N ASP A 110 6.22 12.13 2.25
CA ASP A 110 6.87 13.24 1.54
C ASP A 110 6.21 13.57 0.19
N MET A 111 5.19 12.80 -0.19
CA MET A 111 4.36 13.01 -1.36
C MET A 111 3.04 13.67 -0.96
N ARG A 112 2.66 14.72 -1.69
CA ARG A 112 1.39 15.44 -1.55
C ARG A 112 0.34 14.89 -2.51
N ILE A 113 -0.87 14.72 -2.02
CA ILE A 113 -2.03 14.25 -2.80
C ILE A 113 -2.92 15.46 -3.09
N PHE A 114 -3.04 15.78 -4.37
CA PHE A 114 -4.05 16.68 -4.93
C PHE A 114 -5.25 15.80 -5.24
N ALA A 115 -6.34 15.96 -4.49
CA ALA A 115 -7.55 15.19 -4.68
C ALA A 115 -8.53 16.01 -5.51
N GLU A 116 -8.76 15.57 -6.74
CA GLU A 116 -9.58 16.28 -7.72
C GLU A 116 -11.07 16.01 -7.51
N ILE A 117 -11.85 17.09 -7.50
CA ILE A 117 -13.29 17.10 -7.67
C ILE A 117 -13.57 17.52 -9.11
N VAL A 118 -13.61 16.54 -10.02
CA VAL A 118 -13.67 16.75 -11.49
C VAL A 118 -14.94 17.47 -11.93
N ASP A 119 -16.05 17.28 -11.22
CA ASP A 119 -17.34 17.86 -11.51
C ASP A 119 -17.64 19.09 -10.65
N ALA A 120 -16.60 19.80 -10.16
CA ALA A 120 -16.77 20.94 -9.27
C ALA A 120 -17.75 22.02 -9.76
N PRO A 121 -17.82 22.37 -11.07
CA PRO A 121 -18.80 23.33 -11.59
C PRO A 121 -20.27 22.90 -11.40
N MET A 122 -20.54 21.60 -11.23
CA MET A 122 -21.88 21.05 -11.06
C MET A 122 -22.35 21.02 -9.61
N LEU A 123 -21.47 21.34 -8.67
CA LEU A 123 -21.72 21.22 -7.24
C LEU A 123 -22.02 22.60 -6.63
N SER A 124 -22.89 22.60 -5.62
CA SER A 124 -23.03 23.76 -4.74
C SER A 124 -21.79 23.90 -3.87
N VAL A 125 -21.55 25.10 -3.34
CA VAL A 125 -20.44 25.33 -2.38
C VAL A 125 -20.57 24.40 -1.16
N GLU A 126 -21.78 24.13 -0.69
CA GLU A 126 -22.02 23.19 0.41
C GLU A 126 -21.60 21.75 0.05
N ALA A 127 -21.96 21.28 -1.15
CA ALA A 127 -21.56 19.95 -1.62
C ALA A 127 -20.04 19.84 -1.82
N LEU A 128 -19.40 20.89 -2.36
CA LEU A 128 -17.94 20.99 -2.47
C LEU A 128 -17.27 20.92 -1.10
N MET A 129 -17.78 21.64 -0.11
CA MET A 129 -17.28 21.62 1.26
C MET A 129 -17.37 20.23 1.90
N ALA A 130 -18.50 19.53 1.71
CA ALA A 130 -18.67 18.17 2.21
C ALA A 130 -17.69 17.19 1.54
N ARG A 131 -17.54 17.27 0.21
CA ARG A 131 -16.60 16.44 -0.55
C ARG A 131 -15.15 16.72 -0.16
N ALA A 132 -14.77 17.99 -0.05
CA ALA A 132 -13.44 18.42 0.39
C ALA A 132 -13.09 17.88 1.79
N SER A 133 -14.04 17.97 2.73
CA SER A 133 -13.86 17.47 4.10
C SER A 133 -13.65 15.94 4.12
N MET A 134 -14.40 15.21 3.29
CA MET A 134 -14.22 13.77 3.13
C MET A 134 -12.82 13.44 2.57
N LEU A 135 -12.41 14.09 1.49
CA LEU A 135 -11.12 13.85 0.83
C LEU A 135 -9.94 14.19 1.74
N ALA A 136 -10.02 15.29 2.50
CA ALA A 136 -9.00 15.65 3.48
C ALA A 136 -8.90 14.62 4.61
N ALA A 137 -10.05 14.13 5.10
CA ALA A 137 -10.07 13.09 6.14
C ALA A 137 -9.51 11.74 5.67
N THR A 138 -9.56 11.46 4.36
CA THR A 138 -9.00 10.23 3.77
C THR A 138 -7.54 10.35 3.31
N GLY A 139 -6.94 11.54 3.41
CA GLY A 139 -5.50 11.75 3.22
C GLY A 139 -5.09 12.78 2.18
N ALA A 140 -6.04 13.48 1.54
CA ALA A 140 -5.72 14.57 0.62
C ALA A 140 -5.04 15.74 1.35
N ASP A 141 -3.97 16.29 0.75
CA ASP A 141 -3.30 17.50 1.27
C ASP A 141 -3.80 18.77 0.58
N VAL A 142 -4.23 18.63 -0.68
CA VAL A 142 -4.74 19.72 -1.51
C VAL A 142 -6.07 19.28 -2.11
N ILE A 143 -7.08 20.15 -2.02
CA ILE A 143 -8.36 19.96 -2.68
C ILE A 143 -8.30 20.65 -4.02
N ASP A 144 -8.39 19.86 -5.08
CA ASP A 144 -8.30 20.34 -6.46
C ASP A 144 -9.70 20.48 -7.07
N LEU A 145 -10.01 21.68 -7.53
CA LEU A 145 -11.26 22.00 -8.19
C LEU A 145 -11.06 21.84 -9.70
N GLY A 146 -11.49 20.70 -10.23
CA GLY A 146 -11.44 20.42 -11.67
C GLY A 146 -12.53 21.21 -12.40
N CYS A 147 -12.12 22.15 -13.25
CA CYS A 147 -13.04 22.83 -14.17
C CYS A 147 -13.33 21.94 -15.38
N LEU A 148 -14.53 22.12 -15.95
CA LEU A 148 -14.98 21.35 -17.09
C LEU A 148 -14.84 22.17 -18.39
N PRO A 149 -14.36 21.57 -19.49
CA PRO A 149 -14.32 22.25 -20.79
C PRO A 149 -15.71 22.78 -21.19
N GLU A 150 -15.74 24.00 -21.73
CA GLU A 150 -16.94 24.68 -22.23
C GLU A 150 -18.09 24.84 -21.21
N THR A 151 -17.82 24.59 -19.92
CA THR A 151 -18.82 24.67 -18.85
C THR A 151 -18.40 25.76 -17.87
N PRO A 152 -19.12 26.89 -17.81
CA PRO A 152 -18.79 27.95 -16.87
C PRO A 152 -18.82 27.45 -15.42
N PHE A 153 -17.93 27.98 -14.59
CA PHE A 153 -17.98 27.81 -13.13
C PHE A 153 -18.28 29.14 -12.42
N PRO A 154 -19.54 29.63 -12.40
CA PRO A 154 -19.88 30.95 -11.87
C PRO A 154 -19.50 31.15 -10.40
N LEU A 155 -19.51 30.06 -9.63
CA LEU A 155 -19.23 30.06 -8.19
C LEU A 155 -17.76 29.81 -7.85
N LEU A 156 -16.84 29.76 -8.84
CA LEU A 156 -15.44 29.43 -8.62
C LEU A 156 -14.78 30.29 -7.52
N ALA A 157 -14.92 31.62 -7.60
CA ALA A 157 -14.34 32.51 -6.60
C ALA A 157 -14.94 32.31 -5.19
N GLU A 158 -16.24 32.02 -5.11
CA GLU A 158 -16.92 31.75 -3.84
C GLU A 158 -16.48 30.41 -3.26
N ALA A 159 -16.41 29.36 -4.08
CA ALA A 159 -15.96 28.03 -3.70
C ALA A 159 -14.51 28.05 -3.16
N VAL A 160 -13.59 28.70 -3.89
CA VAL A 160 -12.19 28.85 -3.45
C VAL A 160 -12.14 29.56 -2.09
N ARG A 161 -12.81 30.70 -1.94
CA ARG A 161 -12.81 31.45 -0.67
C ARG A 161 -13.42 30.65 0.48
N ALA A 162 -14.50 29.92 0.24
CA ALA A 162 -15.17 29.09 1.24
C ALA A 162 -14.26 27.96 1.73
N LEU A 163 -13.60 27.24 0.81
CA LEU A 163 -12.65 26.18 1.15
C LEU A 163 -11.43 26.74 1.92
N LYS A 164 -10.86 27.85 1.45
CA LYS A 164 -9.76 28.54 2.13
C LYS A 164 -10.13 29.00 3.55
N ALA A 165 -11.34 29.52 3.74
CA ALA A 165 -11.83 29.94 5.05
C ALA A 165 -11.92 28.79 6.06
N GLN A 166 -12.02 27.55 5.58
CA GLN A 166 -12.06 26.33 6.39
C GLN A 166 -10.67 25.69 6.58
N GLY A 167 -9.62 26.37 6.11
CA GLY A 167 -8.23 25.95 6.28
C GLY A 167 -7.73 24.96 5.24
N PHE A 168 -8.51 24.65 4.21
CA PHE A 168 -8.03 23.81 3.11
C PHE A 168 -6.96 24.52 2.29
N VAL A 169 -6.04 23.72 1.76
CA VAL A 169 -5.17 24.13 0.65
C VAL A 169 -5.93 23.83 -0.64
N VAL A 170 -6.07 24.83 -1.50
CA VAL A 170 -6.97 24.78 -2.65
C VAL A 170 -6.18 24.93 -3.93
N SER A 171 -6.54 24.09 -4.90
CA SER A 171 -6.02 24.11 -6.25
C SER A 171 -7.17 24.32 -7.24
N VAL A 172 -6.91 24.99 -8.36
CA VAL A 172 -7.85 25.15 -9.47
C VAL A 172 -7.20 24.58 -10.73
N ASP A 173 -7.82 23.57 -11.32
CA ASP A 173 -7.39 22.98 -12.59
C ASP A 173 -8.32 23.42 -13.72
N SER A 174 -7.77 24.19 -14.66
CA SER A 174 -8.53 24.69 -15.80
C SER A 174 -7.63 25.00 -17.00
N ALA A 175 -8.17 24.76 -18.19
CA ALA A 175 -7.60 25.24 -19.44
C ALA A 175 -8.00 26.70 -19.78
N SER A 176 -8.90 27.31 -19.00
CA SER A 176 -9.42 28.66 -19.23
C SER A 176 -8.59 29.71 -18.49
N ALA A 177 -8.02 30.66 -19.24
CA ALA A 177 -7.31 31.81 -18.69
C ALA A 177 -8.17 32.63 -17.71
N ASP A 178 -9.47 32.76 -17.99
CA ASP A 178 -10.39 33.52 -17.13
C ASP A 178 -10.61 32.80 -15.80
N GLU A 179 -10.76 31.47 -15.81
CA GLU A 179 -10.95 30.68 -14.59
C GLU A 179 -9.69 30.63 -13.74
N LEU A 180 -8.52 30.47 -14.37
CA LEU A 180 -7.22 30.57 -13.70
C LEU A 180 -7.05 31.94 -13.04
N SER A 181 -7.39 33.02 -13.74
CA SER A 181 -7.37 34.38 -13.18
C SER A 181 -8.34 34.54 -12.01
N ILE A 182 -9.57 34.04 -12.12
CA ILE A 182 -10.57 34.07 -11.05
C ILE A 182 -10.05 33.31 -9.81
N GLY A 183 -9.53 32.10 -10.00
CA GLY A 183 -8.93 31.29 -8.93
C GLY A 183 -7.76 31.99 -8.25
N ALA A 184 -6.88 32.61 -9.04
CA ALA A 184 -5.73 33.37 -8.54
C ALA A 184 -6.16 34.57 -7.67
N HIS A 185 -7.17 35.33 -8.11
CA HIS A 185 -7.74 36.45 -7.35
C HIS A 185 -8.54 36.00 -6.12
N ALA A 186 -9.13 34.81 -6.17
CA ALA A 186 -9.86 34.24 -5.05
C ALA A 186 -8.94 33.69 -3.95
N GLY A 187 -7.66 33.48 -4.25
CA GLY A 187 -6.63 33.04 -3.30
C GLY A 187 -6.36 31.54 -3.32
N ALA A 188 -6.51 30.90 -4.47
CA ALA A 188 -6.04 29.53 -4.67
C ALA A 188 -4.53 29.42 -4.40
N ASP A 189 -4.10 28.31 -3.82
CA ASP A 189 -2.69 28.03 -3.51
C ASP A 189 -1.94 27.47 -4.73
N TYR A 190 -2.66 26.74 -5.58
CA TYR A 190 -2.15 26.17 -6.83
C TYR A 190 -3.09 26.50 -7.99
N LEU A 191 -2.49 26.65 -9.16
CA LEU A 191 -3.20 26.78 -10.43
C LEU A 191 -2.59 25.75 -11.38
N LEU A 192 -3.42 24.87 -11.93
CA LEU A 192 -2.98 23.76 -12.76
C LEU A 192 -3.09 24.07 -14.24
N SER A 193 -2.42 23.25 -15.03
CA SER A 193 -2.50 23.28 -16.50
C SER A 193 -1.99 24.59 -17.14
N LEU A 194 -1.03 25.28 -16.51
CA LEU A 194 -0.37 26.44 -17.13
C LEU A 194 0.72 26.01 -18.10
N ASP A 195 0.87 26.75 -19.19
CA ASP A 195 1.93 26.54 -20.18
C ASP A 195 2.75 27.82 -20.39
N GLU A 196 3.64 27.81 -21.38
CA GLU A 196 4.45 28.99 -21.71
C GLU A 196 3.65 30.23 -22.15
N ASN A 197 2.40 30.04 -22.57
CA ASN A 197 1.51 31.09 -23.05
C ASN A 197 0.61 31.65 -21.94
N THR A 198 0.18 30.81 -21.00
CA THR A 198 -0.73 31.18 -19.90
C THR A 198 -0.01 31.53 -18.61
N LEU A 199 1.24 31.08 -18.41
CA LEU A 199 2.05 31.40 -17.23
C LEU A 199 2.13 32.91 -16.88
N PRO A 200 2.22 33.86 -17.84
CA PRO A 200 2.24 35.29 -17.50
C PRO A 200 1.01 35.79 -16.73
N LEU A 201 -0.13 35.08 -16.80
CA LEU A 201 -1.37 35.47 -16.11
C LEU A 201 -1.24 35.48 -14.59
N ILE A 202 -0.26 34.78 -14.05
CA ILE A 202 -0.13 34.56 -12.59
C ILE A 202 1.10 35.27 -11.98
N PHE A 203 1.83 36.07 -12.76
CA PHE A 203 3.05 36.74 -12.29
C PHE A 203 2.81 37.69 -11.11
N ASP A 204 1.62 38.27 -11.02
CA ASP A 204 1.24 39.17 -9.93
C ASP A 204 0.52 38.44 -8.77
N HIS A 205 0.46 37.11 -8.81
CA HIS A 205 -0.23 36.27 -7.83
C HIS A 205 0.74 35.41 -7.02
N ARG A 206 0.28 34.95 -5.85
CA ARG A 206 1.08 34.11 -4.94
C ARG A 206 0.90 32.60 -5.17
N ALA A 207 0.01 32.21 -6.08
CA ALA A 207 -0.26 30.82 -6.37
C ALA A 207 0.97 30.13 -6.97
N THR A 208 1.15 28.86 -6.65
CA THR A 208 2.16 28.00 -7.28
C THR A 208 1.61 27.47 -8.60
N ALA A 209 2.35 27.66 -9.69
CA ALA A 209 1.97 27.18 -11.01
C ALA A 209 2.25 25.67 -11.15
N VAL A 210 1.32 24.89 -11.69
CA VAL A 210 1.67 23.59 -12.26
C VAL A 210 1.80 23.76 -13.76
N LEU A 211 3.03 23.55 -14.24
CA LEU A 211 3.42 23.76 -15.63
C LEU A 211 3.29 22.47 -16.42
N ILE A 212 2.57 22.52 -17.54
CA ILE A 212 2.44 21.44 -18.51
C ILE A 212 3.08 21.86 -19.85
N PRO A 213 3.38 20.89 -20.74
CA PRO A 213 3.71 21.20 -22.14
C PRO A 213 2.59 21.99 -22.84
N SER A 214 2.94 23.01 -23.64
CA SER A 214 1.97 23.72 -24.50
C SER A 214 1.50 22.86 -25.67
N ILE A 215 2.31 21.86 -26.04
CA ILE A 215 1.98 20.83 -27.02
C ILE A 215 2.09 19.48 -26.30
N PRO A 216 1.05 18.62 -26.32
CA PRO A 216 1.08 17.32 -25.66
C PRO A 216 2.33 16.51 -26.02
N GLY A 217 3.09 16.11 -24.98
CA GLY A 217 4.32 15.34 -25.12
C GLY A 217 5.59 16.13 -25.44
N ASP A 218 5.52 17.43 -25.74
CA ASP A 218 6.69 18.27 -26.03
C ASP A 218 7.39 18.75 -24.74
N LEU A 219 8.37 17.99 -24.27
CA LEU A 219 9.20 18.39 -23.13
C LEU A 219 10.00 19.68 -23.35
N ASP A 220 10.27 20.09 -24.60
CA ASP A 220 11.00 21.34 -24.84
C ASP A 220 10.11 22.55 -24.56
N SER A 221 8.81 22.47 -24.85
CA SER A 221 7.83 23.49 -24.43
C SER A 221 7.73 23.63 -22.91
N LEU A 222 7.69 22.50 -22.19
CA LEU A 222 7.74 22.50 -20.73
C LEU A 222 9.02 23.17 -20.22
N GLY A 223 10.16 22.91 -20.86
CA GLY A 223 11.44 23.55 -20.53
C GLY A 223 11.44 25.08 -20.70
N ARG A 224 10.75 25.59 -21.73
CA ARG A 224 10.57 27.03 -21.94
C ARG A 224 9.69 27.64 -20.84
N ALA A 225 8.60 26.98 -20.46
CA ALA A 225 7.74 27.39 -19.34
C ALA A 225 8.51 27.41 -18.01
N ILE A 226 9.28 26.36 -17.70
CA ILE A 226 10.16 26.29 -16.51
C ILE A 226 11.14 27.46 -16.49
N THR A 227 11.81 27.73 -17.61
CA THR A 227 12.77 28.83 -17.72
C THR A 227 12.10 30.19 -17.50
N ALA A 228 10.90 30.38 -18.03
CA ALA A 228 10.12 31.60 -17.84
C ALA A 228 9.71 31.79 -16.38
N ALA A 229 9.21 30.73 -15.70
CA ALA A 229 8.83 30.77 -14.30
C ALA A 229 10.03 31.11 -13.39
N GLN A 230 11.18 30.48 -13.64
CA GLN A 230 12.42 30.77 -12.91
C GLN A 230 12.88 32.23 -13.07
N LYS A 231 12.83 32.77 -14.30
CA LYS A 231 13.18 34.17 -14.57
C LYS A 231 12.23 35.14 -13.89
N ALA A 232 10.95 34.80 -13.82
CA ALA A 232 9.92 35.60 -13.16
C ALA A 232 9.93 35.45 -11.62
N GLY A 233 10.65 34.47 -11.07
CA GLY A 233 10.65 34.19 -9.63
C GLY A 233 9.34 33.58 -9.13
N VAL A 234 8.55 32.96 -10.01
CA VAL A 234 7.28 32.32 -9.69
C VAL A 234 7.55 30.93 -9.12
N ALA A 235 6.84 30.54 -8.07
CA ALA A 235 6.88 29.17 -7.55
C ALA A 235 6.16 28.23 -8.52
N PHE A 236 6.76 27.08 -8.84
CA PHE A 236 6.16 26.14 -9.78
C PHE A 236 6.46 24.67 -9.48
N ILE A 237 5.64 23.81 -10.06
CA ILE A 237 5.80 22.36 -10.16
C ILE A 237 5.66 22.03 -11.66
N ALA A 238 6.43 21.07 -12.17
CA ALA A 238 6.33 20.65 -13.58
C ALA A 238 5.61 19.30 -13.71
N ASP A 239 4.73 19.19 -14.68
CA ASP A 239 4.02 17.95 -15.02
C ASP A 239 4.25 17.59 -16.51
N PRO A 240 5.09 16.57 -16.80
CA PRO A 240 5.26 16.00 -18.14
C PRO A 240 4.03 15.32 -18.75
N VAL A 241 2.96 15.18 -17.97
CA VAL A 241 1.67 14.54 -18.26
C VAL A 241 1.80 13.03 -18.50
N LEU A 242 1.09 12.24 -17.70
CA LEU A 242 1.05 10.78 -17.82
C LEU A 242 -0.11 10.34 -18.71
N ASP A 243 0.18 9.80 -19.90
CA ASP A 243 -0.86 9.35 -20.84
C ASP A 243 -1.52 8.01 -20.43
N PRO A 244 -2.79 7.76 -20.83
CA PRO A 244 -3.45 6.46 -20.67
C PRO A 244 -2.77 5.31 -21.45
N ILE A 245 -3.09 4.07 -21.06
CA ILE A 245 -2.66 2.86 -21.78
C ILE A 245 -3.20 2.92 -23.22
N HIS A 246 -2.36 2.53 -24.18
CA HIS A 246 -2.61 2.63 -25.64
C HIS A 246 -2.63 4.05 -26.24
N PHE A 247 -2.56 5.10 -25.42
CA PHE A 247 -2.53 6.50 -25.88
C PHE A 247 -1.19 7.20 -25.62
N GLY A 248 -0.16 6.44 -25.26
CA GLY A 248 1.19 6.98 -25.04
C GLY A 248 1.82 6.60 -23.70
N PHE A 249 1.15 5.84 -22.83
CA PHE A 249 1.63 5.49 -21.49
C PHE A 249 3.13 5.13 -21.40
N ALA A 250 3.62 4.20 -22.24
CA ALA A 250 5.04 3.83 -22.19
C ALA A 250 5.98 4.99 -22.55
N VAL A 251 5.56 5.85 -23.49
CA VAL A 251 6.31 7.04 -23.89
C VAL A 251 6.26 8.10 -22.79
N SER A 252 5.11 8.29 -22.13
CA SER A 252 4.95 9.25 -21.03
C SER A 252 5.79 8.88 -19.81
N LEU A 253 5.94 7.60 -19.48
CA LEU A 253 6.92 7.14 -18.49
C LEU A 253 8.35 7.57 -18.86
N GLY A 254 8.73 7.42 -20.12
CA GLY A 254 10.00 7.91 -20.65
C GLY A 254 10.16 9.43 -20.48
N ARG A 255 9.08 10.20 -20.68
CA ARG A 255 9.08 11.65 -20.46
C ARG A 255 9.33 12.02 -19.00
N PHE A 256 8.75 11.30 -18.04
CA PHE A 256 9.02 11.52 -16.61
C PHE A 256 10.48 11.26 -16.23
N ILE A 257 11.07 10.17 -16.75
CA ILE A 257 12.49 9.85 -16.53
C ILE A 257 13.37 10.96 -17.12
N GLU A 258 13.10 11.38 -18.35
CA GLU A 258 13.86 12.43 -19.02
C GLU A 258 13.69 13.80 -18.33
N ALA A 259 12.49 14.14 -17.88
CA ALA A 259 12.23 15.38 -17.13
C ALA A 259 13.04 15.42 -15.83
N ARG A 260 13.07 14.32 -15.05
CA ARG A 260 13.91 14.25 -13.84
C ARG A 260 15.40 14.35 -14.17
N ARG A 261 15.84 13.84 -15.33
CA ARG A 261 17.24 13.98 -15.78
C ARG A 261 17.58 15.42 -16.17
N ARG A 262 16.68 16.11 -16.88
CA ARG A 262 16.87 17.51 -17.34
C ARG A 262 16.78 18.52 -16.20
N TRP A 263 15.87 18.29 -15.24
CA TRP A 263 15.58 19.19 -14.14
C TRP A 263 15.64 18.45 -12.79
N PRO A 264 16.84 18.10 -12.31
CA PRO A 264 17.02 17.25 -11.14
C PRO A 264 16.43 17.83 -9.84
N ASP A 265 16.36 19.15 -9.73
CA ASP A 265 15.91 19.87 -8.53
C ASP A 265 14.48 20.43 -8.64
N VAL A 266 13.84 20.33 -9.81
CA VAL A 266 12.46 20.80 -10.01
C VAL A 266 11.47 19.82 -9.39
N GLU A 267 10.47 20.36 -8.69
CA GLU A 267 9.34 19.57 -8.20
C GLU A 267 8.53 19.04 -9.38
N LEU A 268 8.15 17.77 -9.32
CA LEU A 268 7.33 17.14 -10.34
C LEU A 268 5.96 16.77 -9.78
N LEU A 269 4.95 16.83 -10.64
CA LEU A 269 3.60 16.30 -10.40
C LEU A 269 3.32 15.17 -11.39
N MET A 270 2.57 14.15 -10.96
CA MET A 270 2.06 13.09 -11.82
C MET A 270 0.56 12.89 -11.58
N GLY A 271 -0.26 13.10 -12.61
CA GLY A 271 -1.65 12.67 -12.61
C GLY A 271 -1.77 11.16 -12.75
N THR A 272 -2.27 10.48 -11.73
CA THR A 272 -2.41 9.02 -11.70
C THR A 272 -3.76 8.55 -12.24
N GLY A 273 -4.76 9.45 -12.31
CA GLY A 273 -6.13 9.18 -12.76
C GLY A 273 -6.23 8.49 -14.11
N ASN A 274 -5.38 8.86 -15.08
CA ASN A 274 -5.37 8.26 -16.42
C ASN A 274 -5.11 6.74 -16.43
N LEU A 275 -4.60 6.19 -15.33
CA LEU A 275 -4.31 4.77 -15.18
C LEU A 275 -5.25 4.12 -14.17
N THR A 276 -5.53 4.77 -13.04
CA THR A 276 -6.43 4.21 -12.02
C THR A 276 -7.90 4.25 -12.42
N GLU A 277 -8.35 5.27 -13.17
CA GLU A 277 -9.76 5.39 -13.60
C GLU A 277 -10.04 4.63 -14.91
N LEU A 278 -9.04 4.54 -15.80
CA LEU A 278 -9.22 4.06 -17.17
C LEU A 278 -8.70 2.64 -17.40
N THR A 279 -8.50 1.87 -16.33
CA THR A 279 -8.04 0.47 -16.39
C THR A 279 -8.89 -0.40 -15.50
N ASP A 280 -9.54 -1.42 -16.05
CA ASP A 280 -10.24 -2.45 -15.26
C ASP A 280 -9.23 -3.38 -14.57
N ALA A 281 -8.68 -2.91 -13.45
CA ALA A 281 -7.79 -3.65 -12.56
C ALA A 281 -7.96 -3.14 -11.13
N ASP A 282 -7.57 -3.90 -10.12
CA ASP A 282 -7.62 -3.41 -8.74
C ASP A 282 -6.74 -2.15 -8.58
N SER A 283 -7.39 -1.01 -8.31
CA SER A 283 -6.74 0.31 -8.28
C SER A 283 -5.61 0.37 -7.25
N SER A 284 -5.70 -0.39 -6.16
CA SER A 284 -4.63 -0.50 -5.17
C SER A 284 -3.31 -1.02 -5.74
N GLY A 285 -3.36 -1.98 -6.68
CA GLY A 285 -2.19 -2.50 -7.37
C GLY A 285 -1.58 -1.48 -8.34
N VAL A 286 -2.44 -0.81 -9.11
CA VAL A 286 -2.03 0.26 -10.05
C VAL A 286 -1.40 1.42 -9.28
N THR A 287 -2.06 1.89 -8.23
CA THR A 287 -1.58 2.94 -7.31
C THR A 287 -0.23 2.57 -6.69
N ALA A 288 -0.04 1.31 -6.24
CA ALA A 288 1.25 0.87 -5.69
C ALA A 288 2.39 0.99 -6.70
N VAL A 289 2.17 0.61 -7.95
CA VAL A 289 3.20 0.70 -9.01
C VAL A 289 3.51 2.15 -9.34
N LEU A 290 2.49 3.00 -9.50
CA LEU A 290 2.66 4.43 -9.80
C LEU A 290 3.35 5.18 -8.65
N ALA A 291 2.97 4.90 -7.40
CA ALA A 291 3.64 5.46 -6.23
C ALA A 291 5.10 5.00 -6.11
N GLY A 292 5.40 3.76 -6.50
CA GLY A 292 6.77 3.25 -6.59
C GLY A 292 7.61 4.03 -7.59
N LEU A 293 7.07 4.26 -8.80
CA LEU A 293 7.70 5.10 -9.82
C LEU A 293 7.92 6.54 -9.31
N CYS A 294 6.92 7.12 -8.67
CA CYS A 294 7.03 8.45 -8.07
C CYS A 294 8.13 8.49 -7.00
N SER A 295 8.23 7.47 -6.15
CA SER A 295 9.28 7.36 -5.14
C SER A 295 10.67 7.29 -5.77
N GLU A 296 10.87 6.50 -6.83
CA GLU A 296 12.17 6.39 -7.52
C GLU A 296 12.55 7.69 -8.24
N LEU A 297 11.58 8.35 -8.87
CA LEU A 297 11.78 9.61 -9.60
C LEU A 297 11.69 10.86 -8.70
N ARG A 298 11.54 10.70 -7.38
CA ARG A 298 11.35 11.81 -6.42
C ARG A 298 10.23 12.77 -6.84
N ILE A 299 9.14 12.24 -7.37
CA ILE A 299 7.91 12.97 -7.68
C ILE A 299 7.13 13.10 -6.37
N ARG A 300 7.03 14.32 -5.85
CA ARG A 300 6.43 14.61 -4.54
C ARG A 300 5.00 15.13 -4.62
N ASN A 301 4.39 15.11 -5.79
CA ASN A 301 3.03 15.59 -6.01
C ASN A 301 2.30 14.60 -6.91
N VAL A 302 1.13 14.15 -6.48
CA VAL A 302 0.26 13.29 -7.29
C VAL A 302 -1.12 13.92 -7.38
N LEU A 303 -1.67 13.96 -8.58
CA LEU A 303 -3.06 14.33 -8.80
C LEU A 303 -3.87 13.03 -8.92
N ALA A 304 -4.74 12.82 -7.94
CA ALA A 304 -5.58 11.64 -7.82
C ALA A 304 -7.03 12.04 -8.09
N VAL A 305 -7.64 11.33 -9.03
CA VAL A 305 -9.02 11.55 -9.49
C VAL A 305 -9.94 10.58 -8.76
N HIS A 306 -11.08 11.08 -8.30
CA HIS A 306 -12.11 10.27 -7.65
C HIS A 306 -13.48 10.54 -8.28
N VAL A 307 -13.74 9.92 -9.44
CA VAL A 307 -14.98 10.06 -10.22
C VAL A 307 -15.77 8.76 -10.29
N SER A 308 -15.12 7.66 -10.69
CA SER A 308 -15.82 6.40 -10.89
C SER A 308 -16.13 5.69 -9.57
N PRO A 309 -17.26 4.96 -9.47
CA PRO A 309 -17.46 4.00 -8.38
C PRO A 309 -16.34 2.95 -8.27
N HIS A 310 -15.58 2.73 -9.34
CA HIS A 310 -14.41 1.86 -9.37
C HIS A 310 -13.28 2.34 -8.43
N THR A 311 -13.06 3.66 -8.34
CA THR A 311 -11.90 4.27 -7.66
C THR A 311 -12.27 4.89 -6.30
N VAL A 312 -13.34 4.42 -5.67
CA VAL A 312 -13.93 5.05 -4.46
C VAL A 312 -12.97 5.19 -3.27
N ARG A 313 -11.89 4.39 -3.23
CA ARG A 313 -10.84 4.39 -2.20
C ARG A 313 -9.49 4.87 -2.70
N THR A 314 -9.42 5.49 -3.88
CA THR A 314 -8.16 5.90 -4.51
C THR A 314 -7.34 6.83 -3.61
N ILE A 315 -7.97 7.75 -2.88
CA ILE A 315 -7.24 8.67 -1.98
C ILE A 315 -6.59 7.90 -0.82
N GLU A 316 -7.33 7.01 -0.16
CA GLU A 316 -6.80 6.15 0.90
C GLU A 316 -5.69 5.22 0.39
N GLU A 317 -5.84 4.70 -0.84
CA GLU A 317 -4.81 3.91 -1.51
C GLU A 317 -3.52 4.72 -1.73
N HIS A 318 -3.64 5.95 -2.22
CA HIS A 318 -2.50 6.86 -2.40
C HIS A 318 -1.86 7.23 -1.05
N ASP A 319 -2.66 7.49 0.01
CA ASP A 319 -2.15 7.85 1.34
C ASP A 319 -1.34 6.71 1.96
N ILE A 320 -1.85 5.48 1.92
CA ILE A 320 -1.07 4.35 2.45
C ILE A 320 0.14 4.04 1.56
N ALA A 321 0.00 4.17 0.23
CA ALA A 321 1.10 3.93 -0.71
C ALA A 321 2.26 4.88 -0.44
N ARG A 322 2.05 6.20 -0.35
CA ARG A 322 3.14 7.17 -0.11
C ARG A 322 3.89 6.90 1.20
N ARG A 323 3.18 6.51 2.26
CA ARG A 323 3.77 6.19 3.57
C ARG A 323 4.64 4.94 3.50
N VAL A 324 4.12 3.89 2.85
CA VAL A 324 4.86 2.65 2.63
C VAL A 324 6.08 2.89 1.76
N MET A 325 5.96 3.66 0.67
CA MET A 325 7.08 3.95 -0.22
C MET A 325 8.17 4.77 0.49
N LEU A 326 7.80 5.82 1.24
CA LEU A 326 8.78 6.61 2.01
C LEU A 326 9.49 5.75 3.06
N ALA A 327 8.74 4.95 3.81
CA ALA A 327 9.33 4.06 4.82
C ALA A 327 10.28 3.06 4.17
N ALA A 328 9.86 2.39 3.09
CA ALA A 328 10.67 1.42 2.36
C ALA A 328 11.93 2.04 1.73
N CYS A 329 11.81 3.23 1.14
CA CYS A 329 12.92 3.99 0.56
C CYS A 329 13.94 4.40 1.63
N THR A 330 13.47 4.99 2.74
CA THR A 330 14.30 5.32 3.92
C THR A 330 15.00 4.08 4.45
N ASP A 331 14.29 2.96 4.42
CA ASP A 331 14.78 1.66 4.80
C ASP A 331 15.55 0.92 3.70
N GLY A 332 15.94 1.53 2.58
CA GLY A 332 16.69 0.88 1.49
C GLY A 332 16.19 -0.53 1.17
N ALA A 333 14.88 -0.73 1.17
CA ALA A 333 14.21 -2.03 1.16
C ALA A 333 13.08 -2.03 0.13
N LEU A 334 12.68 -3.24 -0.28
CA LEU A 334 11.47 -3.41 -1.08
C LEU A 334 10.24 -2.99 -0.24
N PRO A 335 9.20 -2.39 -0.85
CA PRO A 335 7.96 -1.98 -0.19
C PRO A 335 7.06 -3.17 0.17
N ARG A 336 7.60 -4.10 0.95
CA ARG A 336 7.00 -5.38 1.33
C ARG A 336 7.17 -5.60 2.82
N GLY A 337 6.05 -5.83 3.51
CA GLY A 337 6.03 -6.04 4.96
C GLY A 337 5.74 -4.80 5.79
N TYR A 338 5.44 -3.67 5.17
CA TYR A 338 5.16 -2.42 5.88
C TYR A 338 3.73 -2.33 6.40
N HIS A 339 2.75 -2.52 5.51
CA HIS A 339 1.33 -2.49 5.83
C HIS A 339 0.54 -3.36 4.84
N PRO A 340 -0.56 -4.03 5.26
CA PRO A 340 -1.42 -4.80 4.36
C PRO A 340 -2.50 -3.94 3.67
N GLY A 341 -2.50 -2.62 3.85
CA GLY A 341 -3.59 -1.75 3.39
C GLY A 341 -3.92 -1.82 1.90
N LEU A 342 -2.94 -2.12 1.04
CA LEU A 342 -3.13 -2.31 -0.40
C LEU A 342 -3.37 -3.78 -0.80
N LEU A 343 -3.29 -4.73 0.15
CA LEU A 343 -3.57 -6.15 -0.07
C LEU A 343 -5.07 -6.42 0.13
N GLN A 344 -5.88 -5.95 -0.80
CA GLN A 344 -7.33 -5.91 -0.65
C GLN A 344 -7.99 -7.26 -0.95
N VAL A 345 -7.55 -7.99 -1.97
CA VAL A 345 -8.16 -9.27 -2.41
C VAL A 345 -7.61 -10.49 -1.67
N HIS A 346 -6.32 -10.51 -1.35
CA HIS A 346 -5.66 -11.64 -0.69
C HIS A 346 -4.70 -11.17 0.39
N ASP A 347 -4.32 -12.06 1.31
CA ASP A 347 -3.28 -11.82 2.30
C ASP A 347 -1.96 -12.45 1.89
N ARG A 348 -0.87 -11.99 2.49
CA ARG A 348 0.46 -12.56 2.24
C ARG A 348 0.63 -13.98 2.81
N LYS A 349 0.01 -14.21 3.97
CA LYS A 349 0.03 -15.48 4.72
C LYS A 349 -1.41 -15.79 5.13
N PRO A 350 -2.22 -16.37 4.22
CA PRO A 350 -3.64 -16.59 4.44
C PRO A 350 -3.92 -17.59 5.56
N PHE A 351 -3.18 -18.70 5.58
CA PHE A 351 -3.36 -19.76 6.56
C PHE A 351 -2.49 -19.51 7.79
N THR A 352 -3.10 -19.59 8.97
CA THR A 352 -2.41 -19.39 10.26
C THR A 352 -1.95 -20.69 10.92
N ALA A 353 -2.52 -21.81 10.48
CA ALA A 353 -2.25 -23.16 10.93
C ALA A 353 -2.16 -24.08 9.71
N SER A 354 -1.38 -25.15 9.81
CA SER A 354 -1.35 -26.22 8.81
C SER A 354 -2.54 -27.18 9.00
N THR A 355 -2.79 -28.03 8.01
CA THR A 355 -3.79 -29.11 8.09
C THR A 355 -3.55 -29.99 9.34
N ASP A 356 -2.31 -30.42 9.56
CA ASP A 356 -1.92 -31.24 10.71
C ASP A 356 -2.18 -30.53 12.06
N ASP A 357 -1.91 -29.23 12.14
CA ASP A 357 -2.18 -28.44 13.34
C ASP A 357 -3.69 -28.42 13.67
N ILE A 358 -4.54 -28.28 12.64
CA ILE A 358 -5.99 -28.26 12.79
C ILE A 358 -6.51 -29.65 13.18
N GLU A 359 -6.02 -30.72 12.57
CA GLU A 359 -6.38 -32.10 12.95
C GLU A 359 -6.01 -32.41 14.40
N ALA A 360 -4.79 -32.03 14.81
CA ALA A 360 -4.32 -32.21 16.18
C ALA A 360 -5.17 -31.42 17.19
N LEU A 361 -5.63 -30.22 16.81
CA LEU A 361 -6.56 -29.42 17.62
C LEU A 361 -7.94 -30.08 17.69
N ALA A 362 -8.49 -30.52 16.55
CA ALA A 362 -9.79 -31.18 16.47
C ALA A 362 -9.85 -32.44 17.35
N ALA A 363 -8.78 -33.24 17.36
CA ALA A 363 -8.66 -34.44 18.19
C ALA A 363 -8.69 -34.16 19.70
N GLN A 364 -8.44 -32.92 20.14
CA GLN A 364 -8.46 -32.52 21.55
C GLN A 364 -9.79 -31.90 22.00
N VAL A 365 -10.67 -31.51 21.07
CA VAL A 365 -11.95 -30.88 21.40
C VAL A 365 -12.90 -31.90 22.02
N ARG A 366 -13.58 -31.50 23.11
CA ARG A 366 -14.53 -32.35 23.86
C ARG A 366 -15.90 -31.73 24.04
N ASP A 367 -16.07 -30.46 23.71
CA ASP A 367 -17.36 -29.75 23.76
C ASP A 367 -18.08 -29.73 22.41
N ALA A 368 -19.37 -29.45 22.46
CA ALA A 368 -20.24 -29.45 21.28
C ALA A 368 -20.12 -28.18 20.41
N ASN A 369 -19.30 -27.19 20.78
CA ASN A 369 -19.22 -25.94 20.03
C ASN A 369 -18.46 -26.16 18.73
N PHE A 370 -19.07 -25.70 17.63
CA PHE A 370 -18.45 -25.72 16.31
C PHE A 370 -17.31 -24.71 16.23
N ARG A 371 -16.15 -25.21 15.81
CA ARG A 371 -14.99 -24.41 15.45
C ARG A 371 -14.80 -24.51 13.95
N ILE A 372 -14.54 -23.37 13.33
CA ILE A 372 -14.27 -23.26 11.90
C ILE A 372 -12.83 -22.79 11.73
N ALA A 373 -12.08 -23.45 10.86
CA ALA A 373 -10.72 -23.08 10.49
C ALA A 373 -10.53 -23.21 8.99
N VAL A 374 -9.50 -22.57 8.46
CA VAL A 374 -9.17 -22.61 7.03
C VAL A 374 -7.69 -22.95 6.88
N ALA A 375 -7.40 -23.94 6.05
CA ALA A 375 -6.05 -24.35 5.66
C ALA A 375 -5.96 -24.57 4.14
N GLU A 376 -4.81 -25.04 3.66
CA GLU A 376 -4.55 -25.23 2.22
C GLU A 376 -5.56 -26.18 1.56
N ASP A 377 -6.01 -27.22 2.27
CA ASP A 377 -6.91 -28.26 1.79
C ASP A 377 -8.40 -27.93 1.89
N GLY A 378 -8.78 -26.84 2.58
CA GLY A 378 -10.15 -26.34 2.58
C GLY A 378 -10.60 -25.70 3.88
N ILE A 379 -11.91 -25.78 4.10
CA ILE A 379 -12.61 -25.30 5.28
C ILE A 379 -12.80 -26.48 6.22
N HIS A 380 -12.33 -26.33 7.46
CA HIS A 380 -12.41 -27.33 8.51
C HIS A 380 -13.52 -26.95 9.48
N VAL A 381 -14.41 -27.89 9.79
CA VAL A 381 -15.44 -27.72 10.81
C VAL A 381 -15.35 -28.88 11.78
N PHE A 382 -15.20 -28.58 13.07
CA PHE A 382 -15.03 -29.62 14.07
C PHE A 382 -15.61 -29.27 15.43
N ASN A 383 -16.01 -30.30 16.16
CA ASN A 383 -16.43 -30.28 17.56
C ASN A 383 -16.25 -31.68 18.18
N SER A 384 -16.84 -31.93 19.34
CA SER A 384 -16.81 -33.25 20.00
C SER A 384 -17.46 -34.39 19.22
N LYS A 385 -18.31 -34.10 18.22
CA LYS A 385 -19.03 -35.12 17.42
C LYS A 385 -18.26 -35.55 16.18
N GLY A 386 -17.32 -34.74 15.69
CA GLY A 386 -16.52 -35.06 14.52
C GLY A 386 -15.77 -33.87 13.94
N HIS A 387 -15.04 -34.14 12.87
CA HIS A 387 -14.28 -33.18 12.08
C HIS A 387 -14.54 -33.46 10.59
N ALA A 388 -14.97 -32.44 9.85
CA ALA A 388 -15.21 -32.49 8.42
C ALA A 388 -14.38 -31.42 7.72
N VAL A 389 -13.96 -31.72 6.49
CA VAL A 389 -13.21 -30.81 5.61
C VAL A 389 -13.89 -30.80 4.25
N ALA A 390 -14.12 -29.61 3.70
CA ALA A 390 -14.61 -29.45 2.33
C ALA A 390 -14.17 -28.10 1.75
N THR A 391 -14.33 -27.94 0.43
CA THR A 391 -14.08 -26.67 -0.28
C THR A 391 -15.36 -25.88 -0.54
N ASP A 392 -16.52 -26.44 -0.18
CA ASP A 392 -17.86 -25.87 -0.33
C ASP A 392 -18.55 -25.81 1.04
N ALA A 393 -19.01 -24.62 1.43
CA ALA A 393 -19.71 -24.39 2.69
C ALA A 393 -21.02 -25.19 2.81
N PHE A 394 -21.73 -25.43 1.70
CA PHE A 394 -23.00 -26.17 1.71
C PHE A 394 -22.80 -27.66 1.99
N GLU A 395 -21.70 -28.25 1.50
CA GLU A 395 -21.34 -29.64 1.80
C GLU A 395 -21.10 -29.83 3.31
N LEU A 396 -20.40 -28.88 3.94
CA LEU A 396 -20.17 -28.90 5.38
C LEU A 396 -21.47 -28.69 6.16
N PHE A 397 -22.29 -27.72 5.74
CA PHE A 397 -23.53 -27.36 6.44
C PHE A 397 -24.51 -28.53 6.54
N ALA A 398 -24.63 -29.34 5.48
CA ALA A 398 -25.51 -30.51 5.46
C ALA A 398 -25.19 -31.53 6.57
N GLY A 399 -23.93 -31.59 7.02
CA GLY A 399 -23.46 -32.52 8.05
C GLY A 399 -23.56 -32.02 9.50
N LEU A 400 -24.01 -30.78 9.75
CA LEU A 400 -23.90 -30.17 11.10
C LEU A 400 -25.07 -30.50 12.05
N ASP A 401 -26.17 -31.05 11.54
CA ASP A 401 -27.36 -31.43 12.34
C ASP A 401 -27.93 -30.28 13.20
N VAL A 402 -28.00 -29.07 12.64
CA VAL A 402 -28.47 -27.84 13.31
C VAL A 402 -29.90 -27.44 12.94
N ASN A 403 -30.67 -28.35 12.34
CA ASN A 403 -32.00 -28.08 11.78
C ASN A 403 -33.03 -27.59 12.82
N ALA A 404 -32.84 -27.95 14.09
CA ALA A 404 -33.74 -27.59 15.18
C ALA A 404 -33.47 -26.19 15.78
N ASP A 405 -32.37 -25.53 15.41
CA ASP A 405 -31.98 -24.21 15.91
C ASP A 405 -31.67 -23.27 14.74
N GLY A 406 -32.71 -22.56 14.28
CA GLY A 406 -32.59 -21.65 13.14
C GLY A 406 -31.59 -20.52 13.32
N ALA A 407 -31.39 -20.04 14.56
CA ALA A 407 -30.43 -18.98 14.84
C ALA A 407 -28.99 -19.49 14.75
N HIS A 408 -28.74 -20.67 15.31
CA HIS A 408 -27.43 -21.34 15.21
C HIS A 408 -27.11 -21.75 13.77
N ALA A 409 -28.10 -22.29 13.05
CA ALA A 409 -27.98 -22.62 11.63
C ALA A 409 -27.60 -21.39 10.79
N PHE A 410 -28.26 -20.25 11.00
CA PHE A 410 -27.93 -19.00 10.31
C PHE A 410 -26.49 -18.55 10.60
N TYR A 411 -26.08 -18.56 11.87
CA TYR A 411 -24.72 -18.19 12.27
C TYR A 411 -23.65 -19.06 11.59
N LEU A 412 -23.81 -20.39 11.63
CA LEU A 412 -22.87 -21.30 10.99
C LEU A 412 -22.85 -21.12 9.48
N GLY A 413 -24.01 -20.94 8.84
CA GLY A 413 -24.08 -20.63 7.40
C GLY A 413 -23.28 -19.37 7.05
N ALA A 414 -23.43 -18.30 7.84
CA ALA A 414 -22.69 -17.05 7.63
C ALA A 414 -21.18 -17.23 7.81
N GLU A 415 -20.74 -17.93 8.87
CA GLU A 415 -19.32 -18.16 9.13
C GLU A 415 -18.69 -19.11 8.10
N LEU A 416 -19.39 -20.15 7.66
CA LEU A 416 -18.91 -21.07 6.62
C LEU A 416 -18.74 -20.36 5.27
N MET A 417 -19.71 -19.55 4.86
CA MET A 417 -19.58 -18.75 3.63
C MET A 417 -18.42 -17.75 3.73
N LYS A 418 -18.21 -17.13 4.89
CA LYS A 418 -17.05 -16.25 5.14
C LYS A 418 -15.74 -17.02 5.05
N ALA A 419 -15.67 -18.23 5.62
CA ALA A 419 -14.51 -19.11 5.56
C ALA A 419 -14.22 -19.56 4.11
N GLU A 420 -15.26 -19.87 3.33
CA GLU A 420 -15.13 -20.22 1.92
C GLU A 420 -14.58 -19.08 1.08
N ILE A 421 -15.14 -17.87 1.22
CA ILE A 421 -14.62 -16.67 0.55
C ILE A 421 -13.15 -16.46 0.92
N ALA A 422 -12.82 -16.63 2.21
CA ALA A 422 -11.46 -16.47 2.67
C ALA A 422 -10.51 -17.51 2.08
N TRP A 423 -10.91 -18.77 2.01
CA TRP A 423 -10.13 -19.83 1.39
C TRP A 423 -9.91 -19.57 -0.11
N ARG A 424 -10.99 -19.27 -0.85
CA ARG A 424 -10.94 -19.04 -2.31
C ARG A 424 -10.06 -17.86 -2.69
N LEU A 425 -10.11 -16.77 -1.92
CA LEU A 425 -9.34 -15.56 -2.20
C LEU A 425 -7.95 -15.56 -1.53
N GLY A 426 -7.64 -16.54 -0.68
CA GLY A 426 -6.43 -16.51 0.12
C GLY A 426 -6.43 -15.35 1.11
N LYS A 427 -7.51 -15.18 1.87
CA LYS A 427 -7.61 -14.27 3.03
C LYS A 427 -7.47 -15.03 4.33
N ARG A 428 -6.96 -14.33 5.35
CA ARG A 428 -6.94 -14.85 6.71
C ARG A 428 -8.36 -14.86 7.27
N TYR A 429 -8.82 -16.07 7.58
CA TYR A 429 -10.05 -16.28 8.32
C TYR A 429 -9.75 -16.37 9.82
N VAL A 430 -10.55 -15.64 10.60
CA VAL A 430 -10.68 -15.81 12.04
C VAL A 430 -12.18 -15.84 12.33
N GLN A 431 -12.65 -16.89 13.00
CA GLN A 431 -14.06 -17.02 13.36
C GLN A 431 -14.50 -15.83 14.20
N ASP A 432 -15.75 -15.38 14.01
CA ASP A 432 -16.34 -14.19 14.64
C ASP A 432 -15.72 -12.83 14.27
N GLU A 433 -14.58 -12.80 13.57
CA GLU A 433 -13.94 -11.56 13.10
C GLU A 433 -14.30 -11.26 11.63
N PRO A 434 -14.41 -9.98 11.22
CA PRO A 434 -14.59 -9.63 9.82
C PRO A 434 -13.32 -9.94 9.00
N LEU A 435 -13.50 -10.22 7.70
CA LEU A 435 -12.35 -10.30 6.79
C LEU A 435 -11.71 -8.91 6.63
N ALA A 436 -10.38 -8.87 6.58
CA ALA A 436 -9.62 -7.64 6.39
C ALA A 436 -9.45 -7.32 4.89
N TRP A 437 -10.04 -6.21 4.44
CA TRP A 437 -10.00 -5.74 3.05
C TRP A 437 -9.02 -4.58 2.83
N GLY A 438 -8.13 -4.32 3.78
CA GLY A 438 -7.22 -3.17 3.72
C GLY A 438 -7.99 -1.85 3.69
N VAL A 439 -7.59 -0.93 2.82
CA VAL A 439 -8.27 0.37 2.66
C VAL A 439 -9.57 0.27 1.84
N ALA A 440 -9.81 -0.83 1.12
CA ALA A 440 -11.04 -1.01 0.32
C ALA A 440 -12.30 -0.94 1.21
N ALA A 441 -12.24 -1.59 2.36
CA ALA A 441 -13.24 -1.53 3.41
C ALA A 441 -12.54 -1.39 4.77
N PRO A 442 -12.36 -0.16 5.28
CA PRO A 442 -11.72 0.05 6.57
C PRO A 442 -12.53 -0.64 7.67
N ALA A 443 -11.81 -1.24 8.63
CA ALA A 443 -12.45 -1.88 9.77
C ALA A 443 -13.28 -0.83 10.56
N PRO A 444 -14.41 -1.22 11.15
CA PRO A 444 -15.13 -0.35 12.08
C PRO A 444 -14.18 0.15 13.17
N GLU A 445 -14.30 1.41 13.59
CA GLU A 445 -13.56 1.92 14.73
C GLU A 445 -13.81 1.02 15.95
N THR A 446 -12.78 0.27 16.33
CA THR A 446 -12.79 -0.52 17.55
C THR A 446 -12.30 0.41 18.65
N ASP A 447 -13.19 0.80 19.55
CA ASP A 447 -12.80 1.43 20.80
C ASP A 447 -11.90 0.46 21.58
N ARG A 448 -10.59 0.63 21.42
CA ARG A 448 -9.55 -0.22 22.03
C ARG A 448 -9.58 -0.22 23.56
N THR A 449 -10.39 0.63 24.18
CA THR A 449 -10.62 0.63 25.64
C THR A 449 -11.73 -0.34 26.08
N ARG A 450 -12.54 -0.85 25.14
CA ARG A 450 -13.46 -1.95 25.38
C ARG A 450 -12.77 -3.26 25.02
N LEU A 451 -12.68 -4.17 25.99
CA LEU A 451 -12.51 -5.59 25.67
C LEU A 451 -13.57 -5.95 24.63
N ALA A 452 -13.15 -6.53 23.51
CA ALA A 452 -14.08 -7.08 22.53
C ALA A 452 -15.07 -7.96 23.31
N GLU A 453 -16.37 -7.63 23.26
CA GLU A 453 -17.35 -8.49 23.90
C GLU A 453 -17.21 -9.88 23.28
N PRO A 454 -17.15 -10.96 24.08
CA PRO A 454 -17.19 -12.31 23.55
C PRO A 454 -18.34 -12.39 22.54
N GLY A 455 -18.08 -13.02 21.38
CA GLY A 455 -19.09 -13.24 20.35
C GLY A 455 -20.41 -13.67 20.98
N LYS A 456 -21.54 -13.23 20.41
CA LYS A 456 -22.90 -13.39 20.98
C LYS A 456 -23.40 -14.85 21.06
N THR A 457 -22.53 -15.83 21.24
CA THR A 457 -22.83 -17.26 21.38
C THR A 457 -23.38 -17.65 22.75
N LEU A 458 -23.58 -16.72 23.70
CA LEU A 458 -24.07 -17.04 25.06
C LEU A 458 -25.15 -16.10 25.60
N ARG A 459 -26.15 -15.71 24.80
CA ARG A 459 -27.46 -15.35 25.37
C ARG A 459 -28.39 -16.56 25.30
N ALA A 460 -28.09 -17.55 26.13
CA ALA A 460 -29.06 -18.57 26.49
C ALA A 460 -30.33 -17.89 27.00
N ARG A 461 -31.48 -18.36 26.51
CA ARG A 461 -32.85 -17.97 26.88
C ARG A 461 -32.94 -17.58 28.37
N LYS A 462 -33.34 -16.34 28.65
CA LYS A 462 -34.11 -16.08 29.86
C LYS A 462 -35.53 -16.57 29.59
N GLU A 463 -35.93 -17.54 30.38
CA GLU A 463 -37.22 -18.20 30.39
C GLU A 463 -38.39 -17.21 30.41
N HIS A 464 -39.43 -17.54 29.65
CA HIS A 464 -40.81 -17.27 30.01
C HIS A 464 -41.67 -18.48 29.66
#